data_AF-A0A143WWQ8-F1
#
_entry.id   AF-A0A143WWQ8-F1
#
_cell.length_a   1.000
_cell.length_b   1.000
_cell.length_c   1.000
_cell.angle_alpha   90.00
_cell.angle_beta   90.00
_cell.angle_gamma   90.00
#
_symmetry.space_group_name_H-M   'P 1'
#
loop_
_entity.id
_entity.type
_entity.pdbx_description
1 polymer ?
#
loop_
_entity_poly.entity_id
_entity_poly.type
_entity_poly.pdbx_seq_one_letter_code
_entity_poly.pdbx_strand_id
1 'polypeptide(L)'
;MADIAASVLAKLRNKAKASGISYQQCLQLFVQEEFLRRLSKSEYEDMLILKGGLFIYTLTNFESRATIDVDFLLRGYSNSIDNVKDLICKIIDTPTGNDYIEMRAKGFEEISLQRKYHGISTQIIAQKKCACAVQC
;
A
#
# COMPACT_ATOMS: atom_id res chain seq x y z
N MET A 1 -20.13 17.43 10.60
CA MET A 1 -19.16 16.36 10.92
C MET A 1 -17.77 16.89 10.65
N ALA A 2 -16.81 16.68 11.56
CA ALA A 2 -15.42 17.09 11.32
C ALA A 2 -14.88 16.36 10.09
N ASP A 3 -14.12 17.05 9.24
CA ASP A 3 -13.42 16.43 8.11
C ASP A 3 -12.32 15.52 8.68
N ILE A 4 -12.66 14.24 8.89
CA ILE A 4 -11.76 13.21 9.45
C ILE A 4 -10.48 13.13 8.61
N ALA A 5 -10.61 13.22 7.28
CA ALA A 5 -9.45 13.18 6.39
C ALA A 5 -8.52 14.37 6.65
N ALA A 6 -9.05 15.58 6.81
CA ALA A 6 -8.24 16.76 7.16
C ALA A 6 -7.57 16.59 8.53
N SER A 7 -8.27 16.02 9.52
CA SER A 7 -7.70 15.71 10.83
C SER A 7 -6.55 14.69 10.73
N VAL A 8 -6.70 13.64 9.94
CA VAL A 8 -5.66 12.63 9.71
C VAL A 8 -4.45 13.25 9.01
N LEU A 9 -4.64 14.04 7.95
CA LEU A 9 -3.55 14.74 7.27
C LEU A 9 -2.80 15.70 8.20
N ALA A 10 -3.50 16.40 9.09
CA ALA A 10 -2.87 17.24 10.11
C ALA A 10 -2.03 16.41 11.10
N LYS A 11 -2.54 15.26 11.55
CA LYS A 11 -1.79 14.33 12.41
C LYS A 11 -0.54 13.79 11.72
N LEU A 12 -0.65 13.39 10.45
CA LEU A 12 0.49 12.92 9.64
C LEU A 12 1.55 14.03 9.48
N ARG A 13 1.13 15.27 9.24
CA ARG A 13 2.05 16.42 9.16
C ARG A 13 2.79 16.66 10.47
N ASN A 14 2.11 16.53 11.60
CA ASN A 14 2.74 16.64 12.92
C ASN A 14 3.68 15.47 13.22
N LYS A 15 3.28 14.24 12.86
CA LYS A 15 4.10 13.03 12.98
C LYS A 15 5.39 13.14 12.16
N ALA A 16 5.31 13.64 10.93
CA ALA A 16 6.47 13.87 10.07
C ALA A 16 7.49 14.80 10.74
N LYS A 17 7.02 15.96 11.25
CA LYS A 17 7.86 16.91 11.98
C LYS A 17 8.51 16.28 13.22
N ALA A 18 7.73 15.58 14.04
CA ALA A 18 8.21 14.98 15.28
C ALA A 18 9.21 13.83 15.04
N SER A 19 9.09 13.13 13.91
CA SER A 19 9.94 11.98 13.57
C SER A 19 11.11 12.36 12.65
N GLY A 20 11.27 13.64 12.31
CA GLY A 20 12.36 14.12 11.44
C GLY A 20 12.28 13.65 9.97
N ILE A 21 11.16 13.06 9.54
CA ILE A 21 10.97 12.60 8.15
C ILE A 21 10.20 13.63 7.32
N SER A 22 10.35 13.56 6.00
CA SER A 22 9.56 14.42 5.11
C SER A 22 8.06 14.10 5.21
N TYR A 23 7.21 15.11 4.99
CA TYR A 23 5.76 14.88 4.95
C TYR A 23 5.36 13.90 3.85
N GLN A 24 6.04 13.94 2.70
CA GLN A 24 5.81 13.00 1.60
C GLN A 24 6.12 11.55 2.00
N GLN A 25 7.24 11.32 2.68
CA GLN A 25 7.59 10.00 3.20
C GLN A 25 6.57 9.51 4.23
N CYS A 26 6.09 10.40 5.10
CA CYS A 26 5.04 10.06 6.07
C CYS A 26 3.72 9.65 5.39
N LEU A 27 3.32 10.36 4.32
CA LEU A 27 2.15 9.99 3.52
C LEU A 27 2.34 8.65 2.80
N GLN A 28 3.54 8.40 2.26
CA GLN A 28 3.87 7.15 1.60
C GLN A 28 3.78 5.97 2.57
N LEU A 29 4.40 6.08 3.75
CA LEU A 29 4.31 5.05 4.78
C LEU A 29 2.86 4.81 5.22
N PHE A 30 2.08 5.87 5.37
CA PHE A 30 0.66 5.75 5.70
C PHE A 30 -0.12 4.93 4.66
N VAL A 31 0.14 5.14 3.36
CA VAL A 31 -0.50 4.39 2.27
C VAL A 31 -0.01 2.93 2.24
N GLN A 32 1.30 2.70 2.41
CA GLN A 32 1.88 1.37 2.48
C GLN A 32 1.31 0.57 3.67
N GLU A 33 1.21 1.18 4.85
CA GLU A 33 0.61 0.57 6.04
C GLU A 33 -0.88 0.28 5.86
N GLU A 34 -1.64 1.15 5.18
CA GLU A 34 -3.04 0.85 4.90
C GLU A 34 -3.19 -0.32 3.92
N PHE A 35 -2.32 -0.44 2.90
CA PHE A 35 -2.34 -1.61 2.03
C PHE A 35 -2.03 -2.89 2.81
N LEU A 36 -1.03 -2.86 3.70
CA LEU A 36 -0.71 -3.99 4.57
C LEU A 36 -1.85 -4.34 5.52
N ARG A 37 -2.57 -3.34 6.05
CA ARG A 37 -3.76 -3.53 6.89
C ARG A 37 -4.92 -4.16 6.13
N ARG A 38 -5.08 -3.82 4.85
CA ARG A 38 -6.05 -4.45 3.95
C ARG A 38 -5.67 -5.89 3.69
N LEU A 39 -4.40 -6.15 3.35
CA LEU A 39 -3.87 -7.49 3.16
C LEU A 39 -4.09 -8.38 4.41
N SER A 40 -3.76 -7.87 5.60
CA SER A 40 -3.89 -8.63 6.86
C SER A 40 -5.34 -8.86 7.33
N LYS A 41 -6.33 -8.29 6.63
CA LYS A 41 -7.75 -8.54 6.87
C LYS A 41 -8.42 -9.26 5.70
N SER A 42 -7.68 -9.54 4.63
CA SER A 42 -8.19 -10.19 3.44
C SER A 42 -8.02 -11.70 3.54
N GLU A 43 -8.70 -12.45 2.67
CA GLU A 43 -8.46 -13.90 2.51
C GLU A 43 -7.04 -14.25 1.99
N TYR A 44 -6.24 -13.24 1.62
CA TYR A 44 -4.92 -13.39 1.02
C TYR A 44 -3.75 -13.13 1.99
N GLU A 45 -4.01 -12.97 3.29
CA GLU A 45 -3.00 -12.60 4.29
C GLU A 45 -1.74 -13.49 4.27
N ASP A 46 -1.92 -14.79 3.99
CA ASP A 46 -0.85 -15.79 3.95
C ASP A 46 -0.22 -15.97 2.55
N MET A 47 -0.73 -15.27 1.54
CA MET A 47 -0.34 -15.46 0.14
C MET A 47 0.67 -14.41 -0.33
N LEU A 48 0.65 -13.21 0.25
CA LEU A 48 1.64 -12.17 -0.01
C LEU A 48 2.54 -11.95 1.21
N ILE A 49 3.74 -12.55 1.18
CA ILE A 49 4.71 -12.43 2.27
C ILE A 49 5.58 -11.20 2.07
N LEU A 50 5.49 -10.22 2.97
CA LEU A 50 6.29 -8.99 2.93
C LEU A 50 7.80 -9.31 2.97
N LYS A 51 8.55 -8.69 2.08
CA LYS A 51 10.02 -8.80 2.01
C LYS A 51 10.64 -7.45 1.62
N GLY A 52 11.94 -7.45 1.35
CA GLY A 52 12.63 -6.31 0.75
C GLY A 52 12.78 -5.11 1.69
N GLY A 53 12.78 -3.92 1.12
CA GLY A 53 13.16 -2.69 1.81
C GLY A 53 12.22 -2.28 2.94
N LEU A 54 10.90 -2.31 2.69
CA LEU A 54 9.92 -1.99 3.73
C LEU A 54 9.99 -2.97 4.90
N PHE A 55 10.23 -4.26 4.63
CA PHE A 55 10.43 -5.26 5.68
C PHE A 55 11.63 -4.90 6.57
N ILE A 56 12.80 -4.63 5.97
CA ILE A 56 14.01 -4.22 6.71
C ILE A 56 13.78 -2.91 7.48
N TYR A 57 13.05 -1.96 6.89
CA TYR A 57 12.69 -0.70 7.53
C TYR A 57 11.90 -0.92 8.83
N THR A 58 10.95 -1.86 8.83
CA THR A 58 10.20 -2.22 10.06
C THR A 58 11.08 -2.94 11.09
N LEU A 59 11.97 -3.84 10.67
CA LEU A 59 12.86 -4.58 11.59
C LEU A 59 13.90 -3.69 12.28
N THR A 60 14.28 -2.58 11.65
CA THR A 60 15.27 -1.64 12.17
C THR A 60 14.66 -0.50 12.97
N ASN A 61 13.39 -0.63 13.41
CA ASN A 61 12.65 0.44 14.08
C ASN A 61 12.65 1.76 13.28
N PHE A 62 12.54 1.67 11.95
CA PHE A 62 12.45 2.83 11.05
C PHE A 62 13.73 3.68 10.95
N GLU A 63 14.89 3.13 11.35
CA GLU A 63 16.20 3.79 11.27
C GLU A 63 16.89 3.58 9.90
N SER A 64 16.53 2.54 9.15
CA SER A 64 17.08 2.33 7.80
C SER A 64 16.45 3.27 6.76
N ARG A 65 16.94 3.25 5.51
CA ARG A 65 16.33 4.02 4.42
C ARG A 65 14.91 3.50 4.12
N ALA A 66 13.93 4.40 4.03
CA ALA A 66 12.60 4.06 3.51
C ALA A 66 12.64 3.77 2.00
N THR A 67 11.76 2.88 1.53
CA THR A 67 11.65 2.52 0.11
C THR A 67 10.30 2.86 -0.45
N ILE A 68 10.28 3.28 -1.73
CA ILE A 68 9.04 3.54 -2.48
C ILE A 68 8.28 2.24 -2.71
N ASP A 69 9.01 1.21 -3.13
CA ASP A 69 8.43 -0.08 -3.46
C ASP A 69 8.11 -0.90 -2.20
N VAL A 70 7.05 -1.70 -2.31
CA VAL A 70 6.71 -2.74 -1.33
C VAL A 70 6.82 -4.08 -2.04
N ASP A 71 7.75 -4.90 -1.56
CA ASP A 71 8.05 -6.18 -2.18
C ASP A 71 7.33 -7.32 -1.47
N PHE A 72 6.70 -8.21 -2.24
CA PHE A 72 6.08 -9.42 -1.72
C PHE A 72 6.64 -10.68 -2.40
N LEU A 73 6.67 -11.78 -1.66
CA LEU A 73 6.76 -13.12 -2.21
C LEU A 73 5.33 -13.69 -2.30
N LEU A 74 4.90 -14.05 -3.51
CA LEU A 74 3.64 -14.75 -3.73
C LEU A 74 3.82 -16.25 -3.38
N ARG A 75 2.98 -16.75 -2.47
CA ARG A 75 3.00 -18.14 -1.99
C ARG A 75 1.65 -18.80 -2.20
N GLY A 76 1.65 -20.04 -2.69
CA GLY A 76 0.42 -20.85 -2.78
C GLY A 76 -0.63 -20.32 -3.76
N TYR A 77 -0.26 -19.43 -4.68
CA TYR A 77 -1.17 -18.78 -5.61
C TYR A 77 -0.55 -18.65 -7.02
N SER A 78 -1.39 -18.56 -8.04
CA SER A 78 -0.95 -18.43 -9.43
C SER A 78 -0.33 -17.06 -9.70
N ASN A 79 0.91 -17.05 -10.21
CA ASN A 79 1.64 -15.83 -10.57
C ASN A 79 1.36 -15.35 -12.00
N SER A 80 0.10 -15.49 -12.46
CA SER A 80 -0.32 -14.91 -13.75
C SER A 80 -0.86 -13.51 -13.53
N ILE A 81 -0.72 -12.64 -14.53
CA ILE A 81 -1.12 -11.24 -14.42
C ILE A 81 -2.59 -11.05 -14.06
N ASP A 82 -3.49 -11.85 -14.65
CA ASP A 82 -4.93 -11.77 -14.35
C ASP A 82 -5.25 -12.20 -12.92
N ASN A 83 -4.60 -13.27 -12.44
CA ASN A 83 -4.83 -13.77 -11.08
C ASN A 83 -4.25 -12.81 -10.03
N VAL A 84 -3.07 -12.23 -10.29
CA VAL A 84 -2.49 -11.21 -9.41
C VAL A 84 -3.32 -9.93 -9.43
N LYS A 85 -3.86 -9.52 -10.58
CA LYS A 85 -4.77 -8.37 -10.67
C LYS A 85 -6.03 -8.58 -9.84
N ASP A 86 -6.69 -9.72 -9.96
CA ASP A 86 -7.86 -10.07 -9.15
C ASP A 86 -7.55 -10.05 -7.65
N LEU A 87 -6.44 -10.69 -7.26
CA LEU A 87 -5.95 -10.72 -5.88
C LEU A 87 -5.71 -9.31 -5.32
N ILE A 88 -5.01 -8.45 -6.06
CA ILE A 88 -4.71 -7.08 -5.62
C ILE A 88 -5.99 -6.24 -5.52
N CYS A 89 -6.92 -6.38 -6.46
CA CYS A 89 -8.22 -5.70 -6.39
C CYS A 89 -9.01 -6.11 -5.14
N LYS A 90 -9.09 -7.41 -4.83
CA LYS A 90 -9.80 -7.87 -3.63
C LYS A 90 -9.14 -7.43 -2.33
N ILE A 91 -7.80 -7.40 -2.28
CA ILE A 91 -7.09 -6.79 -1.14
C ILE A 91 -7.47 -5.33 -1.02
N ILE A 92 -7.39 -4.56 -2.10
CA ILE A 92 -7.77 -3.14 -2.09
C ILE A 92 -9.23 -2.96 -1.64
N ASP A 93 -10.15 -3.84 -2.00
CA ASP A 93 -11.56 -3.73 -1.62
C ASP A 93 -11.85 -4.22 -0.19
N THR A 94 -10.86 -4.78 0.52
CA THR A 94 -11.03 -5.27 1.89
C THR A 94 -11.30 -4.11 2.86
N PRO A 95 -12.43 -4.13 3.60
CA PRO A 95 -12.78 -3.04 4.52
C PRO A 95 -11.90 -3.05 5.78
N THR A 96 -11.33 -1.89 6.11
CA THR A 96 -10.49 -1.73 7.31
C THR A 96 -11.09 -0.80 8.35
N GLY A 97 -12.18 -0.09 8.01
CA GLY A 97 -12.71 1.07 8.74
C GLY A 97 -12.02 2.40 8.38
N ASN A 98 -11.06 2.38 7.45
CA ASN A 98 -10.43 3.57 6.90
C ASN A 98 -11.21 4.08 5.68
N ASP A 99 -12.20 4.93 5.94
CA ASP A 99 -13.14 5.41 4.91
C ASP A 99 -12.78 6.80 4.35
N TYR A 100 -11.58 7.29 4.61
CA TYR A 100 -11.14 8.62 4.17
C TYR A 100 -10.11 8.60 3.04
N ILE A 101 -9.61 7.42 2.67
CA ILE A 101 -8.79 7.22 1.46
C ILE A 101 -9.37 6.16 0.53
N GLU A 102 -9.19 6.39 -0.76
CA GLU A 102 -9.41 5.41 -1.83
C GLU A 102 -8.06 4.93 -2.34
N MET A 103 -7.95 3.64 -2.61
CA MET A 103 -6.81 3.04 -3.31
C MET A 103 -7.28 2.45 -4.64
N ARG A 104 -6.43 2.54 -5.67
CA ARG A 104 -6.66 1.92 -6.98
C ARG A 104 -5.35 1.37 -7.52
N ALA A 105 -5.37 0.14 -8.00
CA ALA A 105 -4.23 -0.45 -8.70
C ALA A 105 -4.26 -0.09 -10.20
N LYS A 106 -3.11 0.17 -10.80
CA LYS A 106 -2.92 0.46 -12.23
C LYS A 106 -1.60 -0.11 -12.74
N GLY A 107 -1.47 -0.24 -14.06
CA GLY A 107 -0.20 -0.59 -14.72
C GLY A 107 0.38 -1.92 -14.21
N PHE A 108 -0.39 -3.01 -14.35
CA PHE A 108 0.14 -4.35 -14.09
C PHE A 108 1.09 -4.73 -15.21
N GLU A 109 2.32 -5.08 -14.86
CA GLU A 109 3.37 -5.39 -15.83
C GLU A 109 4.18 -6.59 -15.34
N GLU A 110 4.58 -7.46 -16.27
CA GLU A 110 5.55 -8.50 -15.96
C GLU A 110 6.95 -7.88 -15.87
N ILE A 111 7.64 -8.12 -14.76
CA ILE A 111 9.02 -7.71 -14.57
C ILE A 111 9.93 -8.94 -14.65
N SER A 112 10.79 -8.94 -15.67
CA SER A 112 11.86 -9.94 -15.82
C SER A 112 13.16 -9.37 -15.27
N LEU A 113 13.47 -9.68 -14.01
CA LEU A 113 14.76 -9.36 -13.40
C LEU A 113 15.82 -10.38 -13.86
N GLN A 114 16.19 -10.34 -15.15
CA GLN A 114 17.37 -10.96 -15.77
C GLN A 114 17.80 -12.42 -15.41
N ARG A 115 17.06 -13.24 -14.63
CA ARG A 115 17.26 -14.71 -14.47
C ARG A 115 16.15 -15.38 -13.62
N LYS A 116 15.70 -16.55 -14.09
CA LYS A 116 14.95 -17.65 -13.43
C LYS A 116 13.57 -17.37 -12.81
N TYR A 117 13.23 -16.15 -12.38
CA TYR A 117 11.94 -15.84 -11.72
C TYR A 117 11.21 -14.67 -12.39
N HIS A 118 9.93 -14.89 -12.68
CA HIS A 118 9.03 -13.88 -13.26
C HIS A 118 8.33 -13.15 -12.12
N GLY A 119 8.39 -11.83 -12.09
CA GLY A 119 7.66 -11.00 -11.12
C GLY A 119 6.54 -10.21 -11.81
N ILE A 120 5.64 -9.66 -11.01
CA ILE A 120 4.60 -8.74 -11.48
C ILE A 120 4.71 -7.46 -10.65
N SER A 121 4.79 -6.31 -11.32
CA SER A 121 4.70 -5.00 -10.69
C SER A 121 3.32 -4.39 -10.94
N THR A 122 2.87 -3.56 -10.00
CA THR A 122 1.69 -2.73 -10.16
C THR A 122 1.85 -1.44 -9.36
N GLN A 123 1.25 -0.36 -9.82
CA GLN A 123 1.22 0.91 -9.12
C GLN A 123 -0.08 1.02 -8.32
N ILE A 124 0.05 1.35 -7.02
CA ILE A 124 -1.09 1.66 -6.17
C ILE A 124 -1.16 3.17 -5.99
N ILE A 125 -2.28 3.76 -6.43
CA ILE A 125 -2.57 5.18 -6.27
C ILE A 125 -3.55 5.33 -5.11
N ALA A 126 -3.18 6.15 -4.13
CA ALA A 126 -4.07 6.52 -3.03
C ALA A 126 -4.46 8.00 -3.11
N GLN A 127 -5.74 8.28 -2.89
CA GLN A 127 -6.29 9.64 -2.88
C GLN A 127 -7.27 9.83 -1.72
N LYS A 128 -7.41 11.07 -1.24
CA LYS A 128 -8.46 11.41 -0.27
C LYS A 128 -9.83 11.14 -0.91
N LYS A 129 -10.74 10.50 -0.17
CA LYS A 129 -12.16 10.41 -0.55
C LYS A 129 -12.76 11.82 -0.54
N CYS A 130 -13.16 12.31 -1.71
CA CYS A 130 -13.92 13.56 -1.83
C CYS A 130 -15.41 13.25 -1.66
N ALA A 131 -16.10 14.03 -0.82
CA ALA A 131 -17.54 13.91 -0.62
C ALA A 131 -18.39 14.44 -1.80
N CYS A 132 -17.78 14.81 -2.93
CA CYS A 132 -18.53 15.22 -4.13
C CYS A 132 -18.87 13.98 -4.98
N ALA A 133 -19.95 13.31 -4.62
CA ALA A 133 -20.79 12.66 -5.61
C ALA A 133 -21.56 13.77 -6.37
N VAL A 134 -20.90 14.43 -7.32
CA VAL A 134 -21.61 15.14 -8.38
C VAL A 134 -21.48 14.23 -9.60
N GLN A 135 -22.45 13.34 -9.74
CA GLN A 135 -22.85 12.87 -11.05
C GLN A 135 -23.43 14.07 -11.79
N CYS A 136 -22.71 14.54 -12.81
CA CYS A 136 -23.31 15.16 -13.98
C CYS A 136 -23.27 14.13 -15.10
#